data_AF-A0A7Z9VNZ7-F1
#
_entry.id   AF-A0A7Z9VNZ7-F1
#
_cell.length_a   1.000
_cell.length_b   1.000
_cell.length_c   1.000
_cell.angle_alpha   90.00
_cell.angle_beta   90.00
_cell.angle_gamma   90.00
#
_symmetry.space_group_name_H-M   'P 1'
#
loop_
_entity.id
_entity.type
_entity.pdbx_description
1 polymer ?
#
loop_
_entity_poly.entity_id
_entity_poly.type
_entity_poly.pdbx_seq_one_letter_code
_entity_poly.pdbx_strand_id
1 'polypeptide(L)'
;MLYKMIKKSNIKYKHVVEIGVYKPNTANTLGFIKEGTFCTLFEADPDIATEIKDQFSKKYNVKVHSCALTSSEGSMKLYKAGSSSFLETVDYSPAIMHDGYQKNDSDTIKVNTKRFSTFDKGDIDILSIDIEGGEWDVINDMISRPKVICIETQSRDYINPNIEKITSWLEDNNYEIWFVDDTDTVFVKSGLVKYSLMLKIKRVVHSKKFFNGRLV
;
A
#
# COMPACT_ATOMS: atom_id res chain seq x y z
N MET A 1 7.66 -2.33 9.60
CA MET A 1 8.92 -3.03 9.18
C MET A 1 9.71 -2.25 8.12
N LEU A 2 9.02 -1.76 7.08
CA LEU A 2 9.55 -1.03 5.92
C LEU A 2 10.65 -0.01 6.25
N TYR A 3 10.38 0.93 7.15
CA TYR A 3 11.34 1.97 7.56
C TYR A 3 12.71 1.40 7.97
N LYS A 4 12.72 0.40 8.85
CA LYS A 4 13.97 -0.19 9.37
C LYS A 4 14.80 -0.82 8.24
N MET A 5 14.14 -1.47 7.28
CA MET A 5 14.82 -2.09 6.14
C MET A 5 15.41 -1.05 5.20
N ILE A 6 14.67 0.01 4.89
CA ILE A 6 15.15 1.11 4.07
C ILE A 6 16.34 1.82 4.74
N LYS A 7 16.29 2.10 6.05
CA LYS A 7 17.42 2.71 6.77
C LYS A 7 18.68 1.85 6.82
N LYS A 8 18.54 0.52 6.80
CA LYS A 8 19.68 -0.42 6.72
C LYS A 8 20.23 -0.55 5.30
N SER A 9 19.53 -0.02 4.30
CA SER A 9 19.96 0.00 2.91
C SER A 9 20.64 1.34 2.57
N ASN A 10 21.23 1.42 1.38
CA ASN A 10 21.77 2.67 0.83
C ASN A 10 20.76 3.41 -0.08
N ILE A 11 19.48 3.00 -0.08
CA ILE A 11 18.44 3.60 -0.91
C ILE A 11 18.21 5.04 -0.43
N LYS A 12 18.42 6.01 -1.33
CA LYS A 12 18.11 7.42 -1.10
C LYS A 12 16.67 7.70 -1.50
N TYR A 13 15.98 8.50 -0.70
CA TYR A 13 14.59 8.89 -0.90
C TYR A 13 14.36 10.33 -0.42
N LYS A 14 13.34 10.97 -0.97
CA LYS A 14 12.87 12.32 -0.63
C LYS A 14 11.37 12.35 -0.41
N HIS A 15 10.61 11.60 -1.22
CA HIS A 15 9.15 11.55 -1.15
C HIS A 15 8.68 10.12 -0.87
N VAL A 16 7.94 9.96 0.23
CA VAL A 16 7.36 8.69 0.65
C VAL A 16 5.84 8.80 0.62
N VAL A 17 5.16 7.79 0.09
CA VAL A 17 3.70 7.78 0.00
C VAL A 17 3.14 6.55 0.70
N GLU A 18 2.05 6.75 1.44
CA GLU A 18 1.26 5.68 2.04
C GLU A 18 -0.21 5.85 1.67
N ILE A 19 -0.83 4.76 1.26
CA ILE A 19 -2.23 4.70 0.88
C ILE A 19 -2.91 3.68 1.78
N GLY A 20 -3.96 4.13 2.48
CA GLY A 20 -4.66 3.34 3.50
C GLY A 20 -3.93 3.35 4.83
N VAL A 21 -3.86 4.52 5.47
CA VAL A 21 -3.09 4.70 6.71
C VAL A 21 -3.82 4.11 7.92
N TYR A 22 -5.15 4.18 7.92
CA TYR A 22 -6.08 3.79 8.99
C TYR A 22 -5.90 4.50 10.34
N LYS A 23 -4.72 4.50 10.95
CA LYS A 23 -4.45 5.26 12.18
C LYS A 23 -3.05 5.84 12.19
N PRO A 24 -2.85 7.00 12.82
CA PRO A 24 -1.52 7.63 12.84
C PRO A 24 -0.43 6.77 13.50
N ASN A 25 -0.76 6.02 14.55
CA ASN A 25 0.19 5.18 15.28
C ASN A 25 0.49 3.84 14.57
N THR A 26 -0.32 3.45 13.59
CA THR A 26 -0.13 2.24 12.79
C THR A 26 0.53 2.53 11.43
N ALA A 27 0.63 3.79 11.03
CA ALA A 27 1.22 4.21 9.77
C ALA A 27 2.55 3.48 9.47
N ASN A 28 2.60 2.78 8.33
CA ASN A 28 3.79 2.12 7.84
C ASN A 28 4.94 3.11 7.59
N THR A 29 4.60 4.38 7.35
CA THR A 29 5.54 5.48 7.14
C THR A 29 5.92 6.26 8.38
N LEU A 30 5.46 5.87 9.58
CA LEU A 30 5.69 6.62 10.83
C LEU A 30 7.17 6.96 11.09
N GLY A 31 8.08 6.07 10.73
CA GLY A 31 9.52 6.31 10.86
C GLY A 31 10.03 7.43 9.94
N PHE A 32 9.54 7.48 8.69
CA PHE A 32 9.88 8.53 7.71
C PHE A 32 9.30 9.89 8.11
N ILE A 33 8.05 9.89 8.60
CA ILE A 33 7.39 11.09 9.11
C ILE A 33 8.22 11.71 10.25
N LYS A 34 8.62 10.89 11.24
CA LYS A 34 9.34 11.36 12.43
C LYS A 34 10.74 11.89 12.14
N GLU A 35 11.38 11.47 11.05
CA GLU A 35 12.68 12.01 10.61
C GLU A 35 12.55 13.27 9.73
N GLY A 36 11.33 13.75 9.47
CA GLY A 36 11.07 14.96 8.69
C GLY A 36 11.05 14.75 7.17
N THR A 37 11.04 13.51 6.70
CA THR A 37 10.89 13.19 5.27
C THR A 37 9.52 13.66 4.77
N PHE A 38 9.47 14.18 3.54
CA PHE A 38 8.20 14.56 2.93
C PHE A 38 7.35 13.31 2.70
N CYS A 39 6.18 13.26 3.34
CA CYS A 39 5.24 12.15 3.18
C CYS A 39 3.88 12.64 2.65
N THR A 40 3.34 11.92 1.66
CA THR A 40 1.94 12.09 1.23
C THR A 40 1.14 10.88 1.69
N LEU A 41 0.05 11.13 2.40
CA LEU A 41 -0.78 10.12 3.06
C LEU A 41 -2.19 10.15 2.50
N PHE A 42 -2.76 8.98 2.22
CA PHE A 42 -4.15 8.84 1.77
C PHE A 42 -4.96 8.02 2.76
N GLU A 43 -6.15 8.51 3.08
CA GLU A 43 -7.14 7.82 3.91
C GLU A 43 -8.54 8.11 3.34
N ALA A 44 -9.36 7.07 3.21
CA ALA A 44 -10.69 7.18 2.62
C ALA A 44 -11.72 7.72 3.62
N ASP A 45 -11.67 7.30 4.88
CA ASP A 45 -12.57 7.78 5.93
C ASP A 45 -12.17 9.22 6.34
N PRO A 46 -13.07 10.22 6.16
CA PRO A 46 -12.75 11.63 6.42
C PRO A 46 -12.49 11.95 7.90
N ASP A 47 -13.10 11.21 8.82
CA ASP A 47 -12.87 11.42 10.25
C ASP A 47 -11.45 10.94 10.62
N ILE A 48 -11.08 9.77 10.12
CA ILE A 48 -9.73 9.22 10.29
C ILE A 48 -8.68 10.11 9.61
N ALA A 49 -8.94 10.58 8.38
CA ALA A 49 -8.04 11.49 7.68
C ALA A 49 -7.81 12.79 8.47
N THR A 50 -8.85 13.26 9.18
CA THR A 50 -8.75 14.42 10.09
C THR A 50 -7.85 14.13 11.27
N GLU A 51 -7.99 12.96 11.92
CA GLU A 51 -7.10 12.52 13.01
C GLU A 51 -5.63 12.47 12.56
N ILE A 52 -5.36 11.89 11.38
CA ILE A 52 -4.01 11.82 10.79
C ILE A 52 -3.45 13.22 10.54
N LYS A 53 -4.25 14.11 9.97
CA LYS A 53 -3.86 15.50 9.70
C LYS A 53 -3.53 16.25 10.99
N ASP A 54 -4.37 16.12 12.01
CA ASP A 54 -4.17 16.79 13.30
C ASP A 54 -2.91 16.29 14.01
N GLN A 55 -2.61 15.00 13.92
CA GLN A 55 -1.41 14.43 14.52
C GLN A 55 -0.13 14.84 13.77
N PHE A 56 -0.16 14.89 12.44
CA PHE A 56 1.07 15.01 11.64
C PHE A 56 1.30 16.37 10.98
N SER A 57 0.30 16.96 10.32
CA SER A 57 0.51 18.11 9.44
C SER A 57 0.93 19.39 10.19
N LYS A 58 0.70 19.47 11.51
CA LYS A 58 1.16 20.60 12.34
C LYS A 58 2.65 20.50 12.73
N LYS A 59 3.23 19.30 12.70
CA LYS A 59 4.56 19.03 13.27
C LYS A 59 5.58 18.50 12.27
N TYR A 60 5.13 17.85 11.21
CA TYR A 60 5.98 17.16 10.25
C TYR A 60 5.66 17.60 8.82
N ASN A 61 6.57 17.28 7.90
CA ASN A 61 6.42 17.56 6.48
C ASN A 61 5.46 16.53 5.83
N VAL A 62 4.17 16.63 6.18
CA VAL A 62 3.15 15.64 5.82
C VAL A 62 1.96 16.31 5.15
N LYS A 63 1.59 15.79 3.98
CA LYS A 63 0.36 16.12 3.26
C LYS A 63 -0.63 14.96 3.38
N VAL A 64 -1.87 15.25 3.73
CA VAL A 64 -2.94 14.25 3.89
C VAL A 64 -4.05 14.50 2.88
N HIS A 65 -4.51 13.44 2.22
CA HIS A 65 -5.61 13.43 1.28
C HIS A 65 -6.74 12.55 1.80
N SER A 66 -7.93 13.14 1.99
CA SER A 66 -9.15 12.43 2.35
C SER A 66 -9.91 12.02 1.10
N CYS A 67 -9.58 10.86 0.55
CA CYS A 67 -10.24 10.27 -0.60
C CYS A 67 -9.83 8.81 -0.76
N ALA A 68 -10.73 7.99 -1.29
CA ALA A 68 -10.37 6.67 -1.76
C ALA A 68 -9.75 6.73 -3.16
N LEU A 69 -8.76 5.88 -3.43
CA LEU A 69 -8.09 5.82 -4.72
C LEU A 69 -8.67 4.69 -5.56
N THR A 70 -9.22 5.02 -6.73
CA THR A 70 -9.85 4.05 -7.64
C THR A 70 -9.60 4.40 -9.10
N SER A 71 -9.97 3.51 -10.00
CA SER A 71 -9.94 3.73 -11.46
C SER A 71 -10.93 4.80 -11.96
N SER A 72 -11.85 5.29 -11.12
CA SER A 72 -12.85 6.31 -11.48
C SER A 72 -12.92 7.45 -10.46
N GLU A 73 -13.27 8.65 -10.93
CA GLU A 73 -13.52 9.80 -10.04
C GLU A 73 -15.01 9.92 -9.71
N GLY A 74 -15.31 10.42 -8.51
CA GLY A 74 -16.68 10.63 -8.06
C GLY A 74 -16.83 10.34 -6.58
N SER A 75 -17.77 9.48 -6.24
CA SER A 75 -18.04 9.06 -4.87
C SER A 75 -18.49 7.61 -4.84
N MET A 76 -18.04 6.86 -3.83
CA MET A 76 -18.40 5.46 -3.62
C MET A 76 -18.76 5.21 -2.16
N LYS A 77 -19.42 4.08 -1.89
CA LYS A 77 -19.58 3.57 -0.53
C LYS A 77 -18.27 2.93 -0.05
N LEU A 78 -17.87 3.28 1.16
CA LEU A 78 -16.84 2.59 1.94
C LEU A 78 -17.56 1.81 3.05
N TYR A 79 -17.30 0.51 3.15
CA TYR A 79 -17.78 -0.34 4.24
C TYR A 79 -16.84 -0.22 5.45
N LYS A 80 -17.36 0.11 6.63
CA LYS A 80 -16.56 0.43 7.82
C LYS A 80 -16.18 -0.82 8.61
N ALA A 81 -15.16 -1.53 8.16
CA ALA A 81 -14.61 -2.72 8.83
C ALA A 81 -13.32 -2.43 9.63
N GLY A 82 -13.17 -1.22 10.17
CA GLY A 82 -11.99 -0.84 10.96
C GLY A 82 -10.73 -0.75 10.09
N SER A 83 -9.64 -1.41 10.49
CA SER A 83 -8.40 -1.46 9.70
C SER A 83 -8.61 -2.11 8.34
N SER A 84 -9.64 -2.96 8.22
CA SER A 84 -9.93 -3.68 6.99
C SER A 84 -11.14 -3.13 6.24
N SER A 85 -11.35 -1.81 6.32
CA SER A 85 -12.39 -1.12 5.57
C SER A 85 -12.11 -1.16 4.06
N PHE A 86 -13.13 -1.39 3.25
CA PHE A 86 -12.98 -1.58 1.79
C PHE A 86 -14.11 -0.91 1.01
N LEU A 87 -13.86 -0.63 -0.28
CA LEU A 87 -14.83 0.00 -1.16
C LEU A 87 -15.88 -0.98 -1.70
N GLU A 88 -17.02 -0.47 -2.13
CA GLU A 88 -18.11 -1.31 -2.66
C GLU A 88 -17.77 -2.18 -3.86
N THR A 89 -16.77 -1.77 -4.63
CA THR A 89 -16.24 -2.50 -5.79
C THR A 89 -15.34 -3.69 -5.40
N VAL A 90 -14.94 -3.80 -4.14
CA VAL A 90 -14.11 -4.90 -3.64
C VAL A 90 -15.01 -6.03 -3.19
N ASP A 91 -14.88 -7.19 -3.85
CA ASP A 91 -15.63 -8.40 -3.47
C ASP A 91 -14.81 -9.37 -2.60
N TYR A 92 -13.50 -9.16 -2.52
CA TYR A 92 -12.58 -9.99 -1.75
C TYR A 92 -11.65 -9.07 -0.95
N SER A 93 -11.79 -9.11 0.37
CA SER A 93 -10.92 -8.45 1.35
C SER A 93 -10.71 -9.35 2.56
N PRO A 94 -9.66 -9.14 3.37
CA PRO A 94 -9.50 -9.75 4.70
C PRO A 94 -10.77 -9.71 5.55
N ALA A 95 -11.48 -8.57 5.63
CA ALA A 95 -12.73 -8.47 6.38
C ALA A 95 -13.82 -9.44 5.89
N ILE A 96 -13.95 -9.62 4.57
CA ILE A 96 -14.92 -10.56 3.99
C ILE A 96 -14.46 -12.01 4.22
N MET A 97 -13.18 -12.29 3.95
CA MET A 97 -12.66 -13.66 3.89
C MET A 97 -12.36 -14.26 5.26
N HIS A 98 -11.90 -13.47 6.23
CA HIS A 98 -11.49 -13.96 7.56
C HIS A 98 -12.56 -13.70 8.61
N ASP A 99 -13.13 -12.50 8.59
CA ASP A 99 -14.04 -12.06 9.64
C ASP A 99 -15.52 -12.32 9.27
N GLY A 100 -15.76 -12.79 8.05
CA GLY A 100 -17.09 -13.12 7.55
C GLY A 100 -17.97 -11.88 7.35
N TYR A 101 -17.38 -10.70 7.17
CA TYR A 101 -18.10 -9.45 7.00
C TYR A 101 -19.10 -9.55 5.85
N GLN A 102 -20.36 -9.22 6.13
CA GLN A 102 -21.43 -9.18 5.13
C GLN A 102 -21.68 -7.72 4.77
N LYS A 103 -21.55 -7.38 3.47
CA LYS A 103 -21.85 -6.05 2.95
C LYS A 103 -23.26 -5.63 3.40
N ASN A 104 -23.32 -4.63 4.29
CA ASN A 104 -24.55 -4.07 4.81
C ASN A 104 -24.52 -2.54 4.71
N ASP A 105 -25.53 -1.96 4.06
CA ASP A 105 -25.62 -0.52 3.83
C ASP A 105 -25.67 0.31 5.12
N SER A 106 -26.10 -0.26 6.25
CA SER A 106 -26.13 0.46 7.54
C SER A 106 -24.75 0.78 8.10
N ASP A 107 -23.70 0.13 7.61
CA ASP A 107 -22.32 0.29 8.06
C ASP A 107 -21.44 0.86 6.93
N THR A 108 -22.00 1.81 6.19
CA THR A 108 -21.31 2.48 5.08
C THR A 108 -21.23 3.98 5.28
N ILE A 109 -20.17 4.56 4.74
CA ILE A 109 -20.07 6.01 4.53
C ILE A 109 -19.82 6.29 3.05
N LYS A 110 -20.25 7.46 2.59
CA LYS A 110 -19.96 7.94 1.25
C LYS A 110 -18.63 8.68 1.26
N VAL A 111 -17.68 8.23 0.45
CA VAL A 111 -16.35 8.84 0.33
C VAL A 111 -16.11 9.36 -1.08
N ASN A 112 -15.30 10.40 -1.20
CA ASN A 112 -14.87 10.90 -2.50
C ASN A 112 -13.83 9.95 -3.10
N THR A 113 -13.95 9.66 -4.40
CA THR A 113 -12.99 8.84 -5.13
C THR A 113 -12.17 9.67 -6.10
N LYS A 114 -10.88 9.34 -6.21
CA LYS A 114 -9.93 9.98 -7.10
C LYS A 114 -9.02 8.96 -7.77
N ARG A 115 -8.51 9.32 -8.94
CA ARG A 115 -7.45 8.59 -9.61
C ARG A 115 -6.11 8.91 -8.96
N PHE A 116 -5.22 7.93 -8.84
CA PHE A 116 -3.92 8.13 -8.20
C PHE A 116 -3.01 9.05 -9.01
N SER A 117 -3.09 8.97 -10.35
CA SER A 117 -2.42 9.86 -11.32
C SER A 117 -2.73 11.35 -11.11
N THR A 118 -3.86 11.69 -10.49
CA THR A 118 -4.19 13.08 -10.11
C THR A 118 -3.14 13.64 -9.14
N PHE A 119 -2.59 12.79 -8.26
CA PHE A 119 -1.63 13.18 -7.22
C PHE A 119 -0.19 12.83 -7.57
N ASP A 120 0.02 11.69 -8.22
CA ASP A 120 1.35 11.21 -8.60
C ASP A 120 1.97 12.12 -9.69
N LYS A 121 3.16 12.65 -9.43
CA LYS A 121 3.91 13.51 -10.36
C LYS A 121 5.15 12.83 -10.94
N GLY A 122 5.29 11.52 -10.71
CA GLY A 122 6.46 10.75 -11.11
C GLY A 122 7.67 10.93 -10.19
N ASP A 123 7.47 11.44 -8.96
CA ASP A 123 8.52 11.78 -8.00
C ASP A 123 8.50 10.94 -6.70
N ILE A 124 7.59 9.96 -6.60
CA ILE A 124 7.49 9.06 -5.45
C ILE A 124 8.68 8.09 -5.43
N ASP A 125 9.46 8.09 -4.34
CA ASP A 125 10.60 7.20 -4.16
C ASP A 125 10.24 5.88 -3.46
N ILE A 126 9.31 5.93 -2.51
CA ILE A 126 8.86 4.78 -1.71
C ILE A 126 7.34 4.85 -1.63
N LEU A 127 6.68 3.74 -1.91
CA LEU A 127 5.23 3.61 -1.85
C LEU A 127 4.82 2.45 -0.93
N SER A 128 3.82 2.68 -0.09
CA SER A 128 3.13 1.65 0.69
C SER A 128 1.64 1.68 0.35
N ILE A 129 1.07 0.53 0.04
CA ILE A 129 -0.34 0.40 -0.35
C ILE A 129 -0.97 -0.70 0.49
N ASP A 130 -2.02 -0.35 1.24
CA ASP A 130 -2.79 -1.25 2.07
C ASP A 130 -4.26 -0.78 2.05
N ILE A 131 -5.02 -1.19 1.04
CA ILE A 131 -6.42 -0.76 0.83
C ILE A 131 -7.33 -1.95 0.53
N GLU A 132 -6.99 -3.10 1.11
CA GLU A 132 -7.89 -4.22 1.32
C GLU A 132 -8.51 -4.73 0.01
N GLY A 133 -7.70 -4.83 -1.07
CA GLY A 133 -8.11 -5.36 -2.38
C GLY A 133 -8.16 -4.33 -3.51
N GLY A 134 -8.04 -3.03 -3.18
CA GLY A 134 -8.02 -1.92 -4.14
C GLY A 134 -6.65 -1.62 -4.78
N GLU A 135 -5.60 -2.38 -4.45
CA GLU A 135 -4.20 -2.07 -4.77
C GLU A 135 -3.95 -1.92 -6.27
N TRP A 136 -4.65 -2.73 -7.09
CA TRP A 136 -4.48 -2.70 -8.54
C TRP A 136 -4.90 -1.37 -9.16
N ASP A 137 -5.94 -0.72 -8.64
CA ASP A 137 -6.40 0.57 -9.18
C ASP A 137 -5.33 1.66 -9.00
N VAL A 138 -4.58 1.60 -7.88
CA VAL A 138 -3.43 2.48 -7.63
C VAL A 138 -2.29 2.14 -8.58
N ILE A 139 -1.89 0.87 -8.66
CA ILE A 139 -0.73 0.42 -9.44
C ILE A 139 -0.92 0.66 -10.94
N ASN A 140 -2.11 0.37 -11.46
CA ASN A 140 -2.45 0.55 -12.87
C ASN A 140 -2.42 2.02 -13.30
N ASP A 141 -2.71 2.94 -12.37
CA ASP A 141 -2.78 4.38 -12.63
C ASP A 141 -1.48 5.13 -12.25
N MET A 142 -0.49 4.43 -11.68
CA MET A 142 0.74 5.02 -11.17
C MET A 142 1.68 5.48 -12.30
N ILE A 143 2.09 6.75 -12.23
CA ILE A 143 3.07 7.37 -13.12
C ILE A 143 4.48 7.08 -12.62
N SER A 144 4.69 7.22 -11.31
CA SER A 144 5.95 6.96 -10.64
C SER A 144 6.44 5.54 -10.84
N ARG A 145 7.75 5.36 -10.70
CA ARG A 145 8.39 4.04 -10.58
C ARG A 145 9.21 4.02 -9.30
N PRO A 146 8.55 3.92 -8.13
CA PRO A 146 9.23 4.01 -6.84
C PRO A 146 10.38 3.01 -6.73
N LYS A 147 11.42 3.36 -5.99
CA LYS A 147 12.54 2.44 -5.74
C LYS A 147 12.09 1.23 -4.92
N VAL A 148 11.12 1.43 -4.04
CA VAL A 148 10.54 0.41 -3.16
C VAL A 148 9.02 0.54 -3.16
N ILE A 149 8.32 -0.59 -3.25
CA ILE A 149 6.85 -0.67 -3.14
C ILE A 149 6.51 -1.73 -2.09
N CYS A 150 5.69 -1.39 -1.09
CA CYS A 150 5.11 -2.32 -0.13
C CYS A 150 3.63 -2.51 -0.47
N ILE A 151 3.18 -3.75 -0.59
CA ILE A 151 1.80 -4.08 -0.97
C ILE A 151 1.29 -5.20 -0.05
N GLU A 152 0.11 -5.01 0.53
CA GLU A 152 -0.62 -6.11 1.15
C GLU A 152 -1.07 -7.08 0.04
N THR A 153 -0.40 -8.24 0.00
CA THR A 153 -0.55 -9.19 -1.12
C THR A 153 -1.28 -10.46 -0.67
N GLN A 154 -1.23 -10.74 0.62
CA GLN A 154 -1.89 -11.87 1.25
C GLN A 154 -2.16 -11.57 2.72
N SER A 155 -3.02 -12.34 3.35
CA SER A 155 -3.12 -12.43 4.81
C SER A 155 -3.87 -13.72 5.11
N ARG A 156 -3.35 -14.64 5.92
CA ARG A 156 -3.97 -15.96 6.19
C ARG A 156 -4.54 -16.63 4.93
N ASP A 157 -5.87 -16.61 4.75
CA ASP A 157 -6.63 -17.22 3.64
C ASP A 157 -6.99 -16.22 2.52
N TYR A 158 -6.62 -14.96 2.68
CA TYR A 158 -6.78 -13.90 1.69
C TYR A 158 -5.55 -13.84 0.78
N ILE A 159 -5.81 -13.74 -0.51
CA ILE A 159 -4.84 -13.39 -1.54
C ILE A 159 -5.46 -12.25 -2.34
N ASN A 160 -4.66 -11.23 -2.65
CA ASN A 160 -5.11 -10.10 -3.43
C ASN A 160 -5.79 -10.56 -4.74
N PRO A 161 -7.03 -10.15 -5.03
CA PRO A 161 -7.77 -10.65 -6.19
C PRO A 161 -7.13 -10.26 -7.53
N ASN A 162 -6.25 -9.27 -7.54
CA ASN A 162 -5.52 -8.83 -8.72
C ASN A 162 -4.03 -9.22 -8.71
N ILE A 163 -3.64 -10.22 -7.90
CA ILE A 163 -2.23 -10.60 -7.72
C ILE A 163 -1.51 -10.88 -9.05
N GLU A 164 -2.14 -11.51 -10.03
CA GLU A 164 -1.52 -11.79 -11.34
C GLU A 164 -1.24 -10.51 -12.16
N LYS A 165 -2.15 -9.51 -12.09
CA LYS A 165 -1.95 -8.21 -12.75
C LYS A 165 -0.84 -7.42 -12.07
N ILE A 166 -0.86 -7.40 -10.74
CA ILE A 166 0.18 -6.77 -9.92
C ILE A 166 1.54 -7.41 -10.21
N THR A 167 1.60 -8.73 -10.25
CA THR A 167 2.82 -9.50 -10.56
C THR A 167 3.37 -9.12 -11.92
N SER A 168 2.52 -9.09 -12.95
CA SER A 168 2.94 -8.78 -14.31
C SER A 168 3.43 -7.34 -14.44
N TRP A 169 2.72 -6.39 -13.81
CA TRP A 169 3.18 -5.02 -13.77
C TRP A 169 4.53 -4.87 -13.06
N LEU A 170 4.75 -5.55 -11.94
CA LEU A 170 6.02 -5.50 -11.21
C LEU A 170 7.16 -6.07 -12.05
N GLU A 171 6.94 -7.18 -12.75
CA GLU A 171 7.93 -7.82 -13.63
C GLU A 171 8.29 -6.90 -14.81
N ASP A 172 7.28 -6.40 -15.53
CA ASP A 172 7.45 -5.48 -16.66
C ASP A 172 8.20 -4.19 -16.27
N ASN A 173 8.14 -3.84 -14.99
CA ASN A 173 8.80 -2.67 -14.43
C ASN A 173 10.07 -3.03 -13.63
N ASN A 174 10.67 -4.20 -13.82
CA ASN A 174 11.95 -4.60 -13.20
C ASN A 174 11.95 -4.46 -11.67
N TYR A 175 10.89 -4.96 -11.03
CA TYR A 175 10.85 -5.15 -9.60
C TYR A 175 11.14 -6.60 -9.25
N GLU A 176 11.79 -6.77 -8.10
CA GLU A 176 12.03 -8.07 -7.50
C GLU A 176 11.56 -8.03 -6.04
N ILE A 177 11.11 -9.16 -5.49
CA ILE A 177 10.76 -9.24 -4.07
C ILE A 177 11.99 -8.83 -3.26
N TRP A 178 11.86 -8.05 -2.20
CA TRP A 178 12.96 -7.73 -1.31
C TRP A 178 12.86 -8.53 -0.02
N PHE A 179 11.75 -8.37 0.70
CA PHE A 179 11.42 -9.11 1.90
C PHE A 179 9.90 -9.18 2.03
N VAL A 180 9.46 -10.06 2.91
CA VAL A 180 8.05 -10.35 3.17
C VAL A 180 7.86 -10.52 4.67
N ASP A 181 6.73 -10.07 5.19
CA ASP A 181 6.21 -10.54 6.48
C ASP A 181 4.95 -11.38 6.29
N ASP A 182 4.08 -11.44 7.30
CA ASP A 182 2.91 -12.31 7.27
C ASP A 182 1.82 -11.80 6.31
N THR A 183 1.81 -10.49 5.98
CA THR A 183 0.77 -9.86 5.15
C THR A 183 1.33 -9.08 3.96
N ASP A 184 2.42 -8.36 4.18
CA ASP A 184 3.04 -7.48 3.20
C ASP A 184 4.14 -8.17 2.40
N THR A 185 4.12 -7.94 1.09
CA THR A 185 5.29 -8.18 0.24
C THR A 185 5.93 -6.85 -0.13
N VAL A 186 7.22 -6.70 0.18
CA VAL A 186 7.99 -5.50 -0.19
C VAL A 186 8.83 -5.83 -1.42
N PHE A 187 8.66 -5.03 -2.46
CA PHE A 187 9.36 -5.11 -3.73
C PHE A 187 10.37 -3.95 -3.85
N VAL A 188 11.45 -4.19 -4.59
CA VAL A 188 12.49 -3.21 -4.85
C VAL A 188 12.88 -3.26 -6.33
N LYS A 189 13.28 -2.12 -6.90
CA LYS A 189 13.88 -2.11 -8.25
C LYS A 189 15.11 -3.01 -8.28
N SER A 190 15.22 -3.83 -9.31
CA SER A 190 16.30 -4.79 -9.47
C SER A 190 17.67 -4.11 -9.38
N GLY A 191 18.57 -4.71 -8.60
CA GLY A 191 19.95 -4.25 -8.45
C GLY A 191 20.17 -3.11 -7.45
N LEU A 192 19.12 -2.59 -6.79
CA LEU A 192 19.29 -1.56 -5.74
C LEU A 192 19.81 -2.11 -4.40
N VAL A 193 19.65 -3.41 -4.15
CA VAL A 193 20.01 -4.03 -2.88
C VAL A 193 20.79 -5.32 -3.08
N LYS A 194 21.56 -5.69 -2.05
CA LYS A 194 22.26 -6.99 -1.99
C LYS A 194 21.50 -7.92 -1.06
N TYR A 195 21.37 -9.17 -1.48
CA TYR A 195 20.65 -10.20 -0.74
C TYR A 195 21.60 -11.10 0.04
N SER A 196 21.31 -11.32 1.31
CA SER A 196 21.90 -12.42 2.06
C SER A 196 21.38 -13.76 1.52
N LEU A 197 22.12 -14.85 1.73
CA LEU A 197 21.71 -16.19 1.28
C LEU A 197 20.33 -16.59 1.83
N MET A 198 20.09 -16.32 3.12
CA MET A 198 18.80 -16.58 3.75
C MET A 198 17.66 -15.81 3.07
N LEU A 199 17.89 -14.53 2.72
CA LEU A 199 16.88 -13.72 2.07
C LEU A 199 16.59 -14.21 0.64
N LYS A 200 17.62 -14.64 -0.11
CA LYS A 200 17.44 -15.25 -1.44
C LYS A 200 16.53 -16.47 -1.38
N ILE A 201 16.76 -17.36 -0.42
CA ILE A 201 15.94 -18.57 -0.25
C ILE A 201 14.49 -18.19 0.10
N LYS A 202 14.29 -17.31 1.08
CA LYS A 202 12.95 -16.85 1.48
C LYS A 202 12.18 -16.25 0.30
N ARG A 203 12.83 -15.41 -0.50
CA ARG A 203 12.24 -14.80 -1.70
C ARG A 203 11.81 -15.84 -2.73
N VAL A 204 12.65 -16.83 -3.03
CA VAL A 204 12.32 -17.89 -4.00
C VAL A 204 11.13 -18.72 -3.52
N VAL A 205 11.08 -19.07 -2.23
CA VAL A 205 9.95 -19.83 -1.66
C VAL A 205 8.67 -19.01 -1.72
N HIS A 206 8.72 -17.74 -1.33
CA HIS A 206 7.57 -16.82 -1.37
C HIS A 206 7.07 -16.60 -2.79
N SER A 207 8.00 -16.33 -3.72
CA SER A 207 7.76 -16.21 -5.14
C SER A 207 7.05 -17.44 -5.72
N LYS A 208 7.52 -18.66 -5.41
CA LYS A 208 6.86 -19.89 -5.87
C LYS A 208 5.45 -20.04 -5.33
N LYS A 209 5.20 -19.59 -4.10
CA LYS A 209 3.90 -19.74 -3.43
C LYS A 209 2.83 -18.78 -3.96
N PHE A 210 3.18 -17.52 -4.20
CA PHE A 210 2.21 -16.47 -4.48
C PHE A 210 2.36 -15.80 -5.85
N PHE A 211 3.51 -15.99 -6.50
CA PHE A 211 3.87 -15.30 -7.75
C PHE A 211 4.31 -16.29 -8.85
N ASN A 212 3.94 -17.57 -8.72
CA ASN A 212 4.29 -18.63 -9.68
C ASN A 212 5.79 -18.74 -10.02
N GLY A 213 6.67 -18.36 -9.08
CA GLY A 213 8.13 -18.38 -9.28
C GLY A 213 8.71 -17.14 -9.96
N ARG A 214 7.90 -16.09 -10.21
CA ARG A 214 8.31 -14.80 -10.80
C ARG A 214 8.84 -13.82 -9.74
N LEU A 215 9.40 -12.69 -10.16
CA LEU A 215 9.88 -11.60 -9.27
C LEU A 215 11.07 -11.99 -8.36
N VAL A 216 11.91 -12.91 -8.82
CA VAL A 216 13.15 -13.36 -8.15
C VAL A 216 14.37 -12.60 -8.66
#